data_AF-A0A7V0ZAZ0-F1
#
_entry.id   AF-A0A7V0ZAZ0-F1
#
_cell.length_a   1.000
_cell.length_b   1.000
_cell.length_c   1.000
_cell.angle_alpha   90.00
_cell.angle_beta   90.00
_cell.angle_gamma   90.00
#
_symmetry.space_group_name_H-M   'P 1'
#
loop_
_entity.id
_entity.type
_entity.pdbx_description
1 polymer ?
#
loop_
_entity_poly.entity_id
_entity_poly.type
_entity_poly.pdbx_seq_one_letter_code
_entity_poly.pdbx_strand_id
1 'polypeptide(L)' 'LEPGRSLFDLGGLLMDLQNLLGREVDVVTEKGLRKRIHDRVLKEAVAI' A
#
# COMPACT_ATOMS: atom_id res chain seq x y z
N LEU A 1 6.02 -1.90 -9.94
CA LEU A 1 7.08 -1.52 -8.99
C LEU A 1 8.20 -0.88 -9.80
N GLU A 2 8.86 0.12 -9.25
CA GLU A 2 10.02 0.75 -9.89
C GLU A 2 11.18 -0.26 -10.01
N PRO A 3 12.09 -0.09 -10.98
CA PRO A 3 13.30 -0.89 -11.06
C PRO A 3 14.06 -0.87 -9.71
N GLY A 4 14.45 -2.05 -9.22
CA GLY A 4 15.11 -2.19 -7.92
C GLY A 4 14.16 -2.34 -6.72
N ARG A 5 12.83 -2.24 -6.91
CA ARG A 5 11.82 -2.56 -5.89
C ARG A 5 11.21 -3.94 -6.13
N SER A 6 11.16 -4.73 -5.07
CA SER A 6 10.66 -6.09 -5.03
C SER A 6 9.35 -6.19 -4.23
N LEU A 7 8.70 -7.34 -4.28
CA LEU A 7 7.56 -7.63 -3.39
C LEU A 7 7.99 -7.72 -1.93
N PHE A 8 9.25 -8.04 -1.64
CA PHE A 8 9.77 -8.04 -0.28
C PHE A 8 9.85 -6.63 0.31
N ASP A 9 10.12 -5.60 -0.51
CA ASP A 9 10.06 -4.21 -0.07
C ASP A 9 8.65 -3.83 0.39
N LEU A 10 7.63 -4.28 -0.33
CA LEU A 10 6.23 -4.04 0.02
C LEU A 10 5.85 -4.75 1.32
N GLY A 11 6.30 -6.01 1.48
CA GLY A 11 6.10 -6.78 2.71
C GLY A 11 6.82 -6.19 3.91
N GLY A 12 8.05 -5.69 3.74
CA GLY A 12 8.79 -4.97 4.78
C GLY A 12 8.05 -3.72 5.24
N LEU A 13 7.64 -2.86 4.31
CA LEU A 13 6.87 -1.66 4.61
C LEU A 13 5.55 -1.97 5.35
N LEU A 14 4.84 -3.03 4.93
CA LEU A 14 3.64 -3.51 5.62
C LEU A 14 3.94 -3.87 7.08
N MET A 15 4.96 -4.70 7.33
CA MET A 15 5.32 -5.11 8.69
C MET A 15 5.73 -3.92 9.56
N ASP A 16 6.55 -3.03 9.03
CA ASP A 16 7.01 -1.83 9.73
C ASP A 16 5.83 -0.93 10.14
N LEU A 17 4.91 -0.67 9.22
CA LEU A 17 3.73 0.17 9.48
C LEU A 17 2.77 -0.47 10.48
N GLN A 18 2.51 -1.78 10.38
CA GLN A 18 1.65 -2.48 11.35
C GLN A 18 2.24 -2.42 12.75
N ASN A 19 3.54 -2.67 12.89
CA ASN A 19 4.24 -2.60 14.17
C ASN A 19 4.24 -1.18 14.73
N LEU A 20 4.48 -0.17 13.89
CA LEU A 20 4.51 1.23 14.29
C LEU A 20 3.14 1.76 14.73
N LEU A 21 2.09 1.43 13.99
CA LEU A 21 0.73 1.95 14.22
C LEU A 21 -0.08 1.09 15.20
N GLY A 22 0.38 -0.12 15.54
CA GLY A 22 -0.31 -1.05 16.42
C GLY A 22 -1.67 -1.50 15.88
N ARG A 23 -1.84 -1.52 14.56
CA ARG A 23 -3.10 -1.82 13.86
C ARG A 23 -2.83 -2.57 12.56
N GLU A 24 -3.85 -3.27 12.06
CA GLU A 24 -3.81 -3.84 10.71
C GLU A 24 -3.68 -2.73 9.67
N VAL A 25 -2.76 -2.91 8.73
CA VAL A 25 -2.48 -2.00 7.62
C VAL A 25 -2.53 -2.81 6.34
N ASP A 26 -3.00 -2.22 5.24
CA ASP A 26 -2.91 -2.81 3.91
C ASP A 26 -2.05 -1.90 3.03
N VAL A 27 -0.99 -2.46 2.45
CA VAL A 27 -0.05 -1.72 1.59
C VAL A 27 -0.14 -2.32 0.19
N VAL A 28 -0.68 -1.54 -0.74
CA VAL A 28 -0.92 -1.97 -2.11
C VAL A 28 -0.34 -0.98 -3.11
N THR A 29 0.03 -1.49 -4.28
CA THR A 29 0.28 -0.62 -5.43
C THR A 29 -1.05 -0.21 -6.07
N GLU A 30 -1.07 0.87 -6.83
CA GLU A 30 -2.25 1.28 -7.61
C GLU A 30 -2.82 0.13 -8.45
N LYS A 31 -1.93 -0.63 -9.13
CA LYS A 31 -2.31 -1.81 -9.93
C LYS A 31 -2.83 -2.98 -9.10
N GLY A 32 -2.53 -3.02 -7.80
CA GLY A 32 -2.98 -4.03 -6.85
C GLY A 32 -4.32 -3.71 -6.20
N LEU A 33 -4.86 -2.50 -6.38
CA LEU A 33 -6.17 -2.14 -5.85
C LEU A 33 -7.27 -2.99 -6.47
N ARG A 34 -8.20 -3.44 -5.63
CA ARG A 34 -9.39 -4.16 -6.10
C ARG A 34 -10.24 -3.21 -6.95
N LYS A 35 -10.69 -3.67 -8.12
CA LYS A 35 -11.51 -2.89 -9.07
C LYS A 35 -12.67 -2.13 -8.42
N ARG A 36 -13.33 -2.74 -7.43
CA ARG A 36 -14.48 -2.14 -6.71
C ARG A 36 -14.15 -0.89 -5.86
N ILE A 37 -12.88 -0.69 -5.48
CA ILE A 37 -12.44 0.45 -4.67
C ILE A 37 -11.46 1.36 -5.39
N HIS A 38 -10.92 0.93 -6.54
CA HIS A 38 -9.84 1.61 -7.27
C HIS A 38 -10.11 3.11 -7.48
N ASP A 39 -11.22 3.45 -8.14
CA ASP A 39 -11.54 4.83 -8.51
C ASP A 39 -11.84 5.71 -7.28
N ARG A 40 -12.45 5.11 -6.24
CA ARG A 40 -12.70 5.80 -4.98
C ARG A 40 -11.39 6.13 -4.27
N VAL A 41 -10.48 5.16 -4.17
CA VAL A 41 -9.18 5.34 -3.52
C VAL A 41 -8.35 6.39 -4.26
N LEU A 42 -8.31 6.36 -5.59
CA LEU A 42 -7.56 7.37 -6.36
C LEU A 42 -8.10 8.80 -6.19
N LYS A 43 -9.42 8.95 -6.01
CA LYS A 43 -10.04 10.25 -5.77
C LYS A 43 -9.83 10.76 -4.34
N GLU A 44 -9.82 9.86 -3.36
CA GLU A 44 -9.74 10.20 -1.93
C GLU A 44 -8.31 10.20 -1.36
N ALA A 45 -7.33 9.70 -2.12
CA ALA A 45 -5.94 9.62 -1.68
C ALA A 45 -5.39 11.01 -1.32
N VAL A 46 -4.72 11.09 -0.17
CA VAL A 46 -4.05 12.30 0.33
C VAL A 46 -2.55 12.08 0.32
N ALA A 47 -1.81 12.97 -0.35
CA ALA A 47 -0.34 12.97 -0.29
C ALA A 47 0.10 13.47 1.09
N ILE A 48 1.00 12.71 1.73
CA ILE A 48 1.56 12.99 3.05
C ILE A 48 3.05 13.34 2.90
#